data_AF-A0AB39BVB5-F1
#
_entry.id   AF-A0AB39BVB5-F1
#
_cell.length_a   1.000
_cell.length_b   1.000
_cell.length_c   1.000
_cell.angle_alpha   90.00
_cell.angle_beta   90.00
_cell.angle_gamma   90.00
#
_symmetry.space_group_name_H-M   'P 1'
#
loop_
_entity.id
_entity.type
_entity.pdbx_description
1 polymer ?
#
loop_
_entity_poly.entity_id
_entity_poly.type
_entity_poly.pdbx_seq_one_letter_code
_entity_poly.pdbx_strand_id
1 'polypeptide(L)'
;MSEEISLKPQRVRSRMDRLSIRLDAVVPEYNVSFDGRTEVDTLKEAEQNMQAMEALLQSYKALLQKNVEQVHRVVDQYEEADQTVSSQIKGG
;
A
#
# COMPACT_ATOMS: atom_id res chain seq x y z
N MET A 1 -5.99 25.28 21.60
CA MET A 1 -4.86 24.35 21.81
C MET A 1 -4.68 23.62 20.50
N SER A 2 -3.68 23.98 19.71
CA SER A 2 -3.40 23.29 18.44
C SER A 2 -2.76 21.96 18.81
N GLU A 3 -3.39 20.84 18.47
CA GLU A 3 -2.71 19.54 18.52
C GLU A 3 -1.63 19.58 17.44
N GLU A 4 -0.44 20.03 17.82
CA GLU A 4 0.70 20.09 16.93
C GLU A 4 1.11 18.65 16.60
N ILE A 5 0.68 18.19 15.43
CA ILE A 5 1.10 16.89 14.90
C ILE A 5 2.59 17.00 14.59
N SER A 6 3.42 16.51 15.51
CA SER A 6 4.85 16.30 15.27
C SER A 6 5.02 15.17 14.25
N LEU A 7 4.91 15.51 12.97
CA LEU A 7 5.22 14.59 11.90
C LEU A 7 6.75 14.36 11.92
N LYS A 8 7.17 13.10 11.78
CA LYS A 8 8.59 12.74 11.59
C LYS A 8 8.77 12.24 10.16
N PRO A 9 8.96 13.14 9.17
CA PRO A 9 8.98 12.83 7.73
C PRO A 9 9.81 11.58 7.39
N GLN A 10 11.06 11.51 7.85
CA GLN A 10 11.95 10.40 7.59
C GLN A 10 11.42 9.05 8.12
N ARG A 11 10.77 9.05 9.29
CA ARG A 11 10.16 7.84 9.86
C ARG A 11 8.94 7.40 9.06
N VAL A 12 8.15 8.36 8.57
CA VAL A 12 6.97 8.08 7.73
C VAL A 12 7.41 7.50 6.38
N ARG A 13 8.35 8.15 5.68
CA ARG A 13 8.93 7.64 4.42
C ARG A 13 9.47 6.22 4.58
N SER A 14 10.33 5.99 5.58
CA SER A 14 10.88 4.66 5.86
C SER A 14 9.81 3.58 6.13
N ARG A 15 8.67 3.95 6.74
CA ARG A 15 7.56 3.00 6.94
C ARG A 15 6.80 2.73 5.64
N MET A 16 6.60 3.75 4.80
CA MET A 16 5.95 3.61 3.50
C MET A 16 6.81 2.80 2.51
N ASP A 17 8.12 3.02 2.49
CA ASP A 17 9.04 2.23 1.66
C ASP A 17 9.00 0.74 2.03
N ARG A 18 9.04 0.43 3.34
CA ARG A 18 8.89 -0.94 3.82
C ARG A 18 7.55 -1.56 3.46
N LEU A 19 6.47 -0.77 3.47
CA LEU A 19 5.15 -1.24 3.08
C LEU A 19 5.11 -1.56 1.58
N SER A 20 5.67 -0.68 0.75
CA SER A 20 5.79 -0.87 -0.70
C SER A 20 6.55 -2.16 -1.04
N ILE A 21 7.73 -2.35 -0.45
CA ILE A 21 8.56 -3.56 -0.65
C ILE A 21 7.80 -4.83 -0.24
N ARG A 22 7.07 -4.78 0.89
CA ARG A 22 6.27 -5.93 1.35
C ARG A 22 5.12 -6.26 0.41
N LEU A 23 4.50 -5.25 -0.21
CA LEU A 23 3.41 -5.45 -1.17
C LEU A 23 3.87 -6.15 -2.44
N ASP A 24 5.05 -5.78 -2.94
CA ASP A 24 5.66 -6.43 -4.09
C ASP A 24 5.93 -7.92 -3.81
N ALA A 25 6.31 -8.25 -2.57
CA ALA A 25 6.58 -9.61 -2.12
C ALA A 25 5.33 -10.47 -1.85
N VAL A 26 4.11 -9.92 -1.84
CA VAL A 26 2.90 -10.72 -1.64
C VAL A 26 2.62 -11.55 -2.90
N VAL A 27 2.83 -12.86 -2.79
CA VAL A 27 2.46 -13.85 -3.80
C VAL A 27 1.30 -14.67 -3.26
N PRO A 28 0.23 -14.91 -4.04
CA PRO A 28 -0.86 -15.76 -3.60
C PRO A 28 -0.38 -17.21 -3.44
N GLU A 29 -0.63 -17.80 -2.28
CA GLU A 29 -0.43 -19.24 -2.05
C GLU A 29 -1.73 -19.98 -2.36
N TYR A 30 -1.63 -21.02 -3.19
CA TYR A 30 -2.76 -21.83 -3.61
C TYR A 30 -2.69 -23.21 -2.97
N ASN A 31 -3.70 -23.59 -2.21
CA ASN A 31 -3.84 -24.93 -1.65
C ASN A 31 -5.20 -25.48 -2.08
N VAL A 32 -5.23 -26.21 -3.19
CA VAL A 32 -6.47 -26.77 -3.75
C VAL A 32 -6.48 -28.28 -3.50
N SER A 33 -7.46 -28.76 -2.73
CA SER A 33 -7.73 -30.19 -2.52
C SER A 33 -9.05 -30.56 -3.19
N PHE A 34 -9.04 -31.54 -4.09
CA PHE A 34 -10.23 -31.98 -4.83
C PHE A 34 -10.83 -33.25 -4.20
N ASP A 35 -12.16 -33.30 -4.06
CA ASP A 35 -12.91 -34.41 -3.44
C ASP A 35 -13.62 -35.36 -4.44
N GLY A 36 -13.35 -35.23 -5.74
CA GLY A 36 -13.66 -36.25 -6.74
C GLY A 36 -15.06 -36.25 -7.36
N ARG A 37 -15.82 -35.14 -7.32
CA ARG A 37 -17.02 -34.97 -8.17
C ARG A 37 -16.67 -34.23 -9.46
N THR A 38 -16.99 -34.84 -10.60
CA THR A 38 -16.62 -34.45 -11.98
C THR A 38 -15.42 -33.50 -12.03
N GLU A 39 -14.23 -34.10 -11.96
CA GLU A 39 -12.91 -33.42 -11.88
C GLU A 39 -12.79 -32.19 -12.78
N VAL A 40 -13.43 -32.20 -13.95
CA VAL A 40 -13.39 -31.10 -14.94
C VAL A 40 -14.13 -29.84 -14.47
N ASP A 41 -15.31 -29.97 -13.87
CA ASP A 41 -16.09 -28.80 -13.43
C ASP A 41 -15.48 -28.16 -12.18
N THR A 42 -14.98 -28.99 -11.26
CA THR A 42 -14.26 -28.54 -10.06
C THR A 42 -12.94 -27.87 -10.41
N LEU A 43 -12.20 -28.38 -11.40
CA LEU A 43 -11.00 -27.72 -11.93
C LEU A 43 -11.33 -26.36 -12.54
N LYS A 44 -12.40 -26.26 -13.33
CA LYS A 44 -12.80 -25.00 -13.99
C LYS A 44 -13.23 -23.94 -12.97
N GLU A 45 -13.98 -24.32 -11.93
CA GLU A 45 -14.34 -23.40 -10.85
C GLU A 45 -13.10 -22.99 -10.03
N ALA A 46 -12.17 -23.91 -9.77
CA ALA A 46 -10.92 -23.59 -9.09
C ALA A 46 -10.06 -22.60 -9.90
N GLU A 47 -9.92 -22.78 -11.22
CA GLU A 47 -9.23 -21.85 -12.11
C GLU A 47 -9.89 -20.46 -12.12
N GLN A 48 -11.22 -20.40 -12.19
CA GLN A 48 -11.96 -19.13 -12.15
C GLN A 48 -11.76 -18.42 -10.80
N ASN A 49 -11.80 -19.15 -9.70
CA ASN A 49 -11.54 -18.60 -8.37
C ASN A 49 -10.10 -18.11 -8.23
N MET A 50 -9.12 -18.83 -8.78
CA MET A 50 -7.73 -18.40 -8.81
C MET A 50 -7.57 -17.08 -9.57
N GLN A 51 -8.13 -16.98 -10.78
CA GLN A 51 -8.08 -15.74 -11.57
C GLN A 51 -8.75 -14.56 -10.84
N ALA A 52 -9.88 -14.80 -10.17
CA ALA A 52 -10.56 -13.78 -9.38
C ALA A 52 -9.71 -13.33 -8.16
N MET A 53 -9.05 -14.27 -7.47
CA MET A 53 -8.14 -13.96 -6.36
C MET A 53 -6.91 -13.17 -6.81
N GLU A 54 -6.33 -13.50 -7.97
CA GLU A 54 -5.24 -12.73 -8.56
C GLU A 54 -5.67 -11.30 -8.89
N ALA A 55 -6.83 -11.14 -9.51
CA ALA A 55 -7.38 -9.82 -9.84
C ALA A 55 -7.66 -8.97 -8.58
N LEU A 56 -8.18 -9.59 -7.52
CA LEU A 56 -8.39 -8.95 -6.22
C LEU A 56 -7.06 -8.52 -5.58
N LEU A 57 -6.06 -9.39 -5.61
CA LEU A 57 -4.73 -9.08 -5.07
C LEU A 57 -4.09 -7.91 -5.83
N GLN A 58 -4.15 -7.90 -7.16
CA GLN A 58 -3.64 -6.80 -7.97
C GLN A 58 -4.36 -5.48 -7.66
N SER A 59 -5.69 -5.51 -7.52
CA SER A 59 -6.49 -4.35 -7.17
C SER A 59 -6.12 -3.81 -5.78
N TYR A 60 -5.90 -4.70 -4.81
CA TYR A 60 -5.47 -4.33 -3.46
C TYR A 60 -4.06 -3.73 -3.45
N LYS A 61 -3.11 -4.30 -4.21
CA LYS A 61 -1.76 -3.75 -4.38
C LYS A 61 -1.80 -2.33 -4.94
N ALA A 62 -2.58 -2.11 -6.01
CA ALA A 62 -2.73 -0.79 -6.63
C ALA A 62 -3.32 0.25 -5.65
N LEU A 63 -4.33 -0.13 -4.86
CA LEU A 63 -4.92 0.75 -3.86
C LEU A 63 -3.90 1.15 -2.79
N LEU A 64 -3.12 0.19 -2.30
CA LEU A 64 -2.11 0.46 -1.28
C LEU A 64 -0.93 1.27 -1.81
N GLN A 65 -0.49 1.03 -3.04
CA GLN A 65 0.52 1.86 -3.71
C GLN A 65 0.04 3.31 -3.82
N LYS A 66 -1.21 3.53 -4.23
CA LYS A 66 -1.81 4.87 -4.28
C LYS A 66 -1.83 5.54 -2.90
N ASN A 67 -2.13 4.79 -1.84
CA ASN A 67 -2.10 5.32 -0.47
C ASN A 67 -0.67 5.69 -0.04
N VAL A 68 0.32 4.85 -0.36
CA VAL A 68 1.75 5.15 -0.13
C VAL A 68 2.15 6.45 -0.82
N GLU A 69 1.82 6.62 -2.10
CA GLU A 69 2.09 7.85 -2.85
C GLU A 69 1.38 9.09 -2.27
N GLN A 70 0.16 8.93 -1.78
CA GLN A 70 -0.56 10.02 -1.11
C GLN A 70 0.13 10.42 0.19
N VAL A 71 0.59 9.46 0.99
CA VAL A 71 1.35 9.74 2.22
C VAL A 71 2.66 10.46 1.91
N HIS A 72 3.39 10.05 0.87
CA HIS A 72 4.60 10.77 0.44
C HIS A 72 4.31 12.22 0.08
N ARG A 73 3.27 12.49 -0.70
CA ARG A 73 2.86 13.86 -1.05
C ARG A 73 2.52 14.71 0.16
N VAL A 74 1.83 14.15 1.15
CA VAL A 74 1.52 14.86 2.40
C VAL A 74 2.81 15.18 3.19
N VAL A 75 3.76 14.25 3.20
CA VAL A 75 5.07 14.48 3.84
C VAL A 75 5.86 15.58 3.11
N ASP A 76 5.85 15.59 1.78
CA ASP A 76 6.50 16.64 0.98
C ASP A 76 5.89 18.02 1.29
N GLN A 77 4.56 18.13 1.29
CA GLN A 77 3.83 19.36 1.63
C GLN A 77 4.12 19.84 3.06
N TYR A 78 4.26 18.91 4.00
CA TYR A 78 4.61 19.24 5.38
C TYR A 78 6.04 19.81 5.47
N GLU A 79 7.01 19.21 4.80
CA GLU A 79 8.40 19.71 4.78
C GLU A 79 8.51 21.08 4.09
N GLU A 80 7.77 21.30 3.00
CA GLU A 80 7.70 22.61 2.32
C GLU A 80 7.10 23.70 3.22
N ALA A 81 6.02 23.37 3.94
CA ALA A 81 5.39 24.29 4.89
C ALA A 81 6.35 24.65 6.04
N ASP A 82 7.04 23.67 6.60
CA ASP A 82 8.01 23.87 7.69
C ASP A 82 9.20 24.74 7.25
N GLN A 83 9.72 24.52 6.04
CA GLN A 83 10.77 25.36 5.44
C GLN A 83 10.29 26.81 5.20
N THR A 84 9.06 26.98 4.72
CA THR A 84 8.45 28.30 4.51
C THR A 84 8.32 29.06 5.83
N VAL A 85 7.82 28.42 6.87
CA VAL A 85 7.71 29.01 8.21
C VAL A 85 9.11 29.34 8.77
N SER A 86 10.07 28.43 8.67
CA SER A 86 11.43 28.63 9.16
C SER A 86 12.14 29.81 8.46
N SER A 87 11.97 29.94 7.15
CA SER A 87 12.56 31.04 6.37
C SER A 87 11.93 32.40 6.69
N GLN A 88 10.62 32.45 6.91
CA GLN A 88 9.91 33.66 7.34
C GLN A 88 10.33 34.12 8.74
N ILE A 89 10.59 33.19 9.67
CA ILE A 89 11.05 33.50 11.03
C ILE A 89 12.50 34.02 11.03
N LYS A 90 13.38 33.49 10.17
CA LYS A 90 14.80 33.91 10.10
C LYS A 90 15.03 35.20 9.31
N GLY A 91 14.08 35.61 8.47
CA GLY A 91 14.16 36.83 7.66
C GLY A 91 13.45 38.04 8.25
N GLY A 92 12.84 37.91 9.44
CA GLY A 92 12.15 38.98 10.18
C GLY A 92 12.96 39.54 11.34
#